data_AF-A0A7G1G669-F1
#
_entry.id   AF-A0A7G1G669-F1
#
_cell.length_a   1.000
_cell.length_b   1.000
_cell.length_c   1.000
_cell.angle_alpha   90.00
_cell.angle_beta   90.00
_cell.angle_gamma   90.00
#
_symmetry.space_group_name_H-M   'P 1'
#
loop_
_entity.id
_entity.type
_entity.pdbx_description
1 polymer ?
#
loop_
_entity_poly.entity_id
_entity_poly.type
_entity_poly.pdbx_seq_one_letter_code
_entity_poly.pdbx_strand_id
1 'polypeptide(L)'
;MIDTDVLIIGGGPAGISAAISAGENNLDVTLIEEKDILGGQLVKQTHRFFGSKEEHAGTRGFDISNELNQKIRDLKNIKVMLEATAMGVYEDGIVTVLHEEHMKKINPKKIIMATGAFEKFLAFENNHLPGIFGAGAVQTLMNLYGILPGKKVLMIGSGNIGLIVSYQLAQAGVDVVGVIEASQNIGGYMVHASKLRRMGIPILTGHTIKKALGKNKVEGAIIYELDKNWNEVKNSEKKIECDVICISVGLSPMIDLFSQAGCKTKYIGELGGNIPLRNENMQTTNPNIYVAGDVDGIEEATAAMLEGEIAGLNAVFSITKNNALNKKIKEKKESLNSLRAGPTGEKIRKGLLKMNFDVKVEHQNNTKIEINILKKTGVASKEIINEKLPSEERLNKGPAAIFECFQKIPCNPCVHSCPYGAVIPFKDINDIPYVDYDKCVGCGICISSCPGLAIFVVNKNYTKNTSTISLPYEFLPKPEPNDTVDVLNRKGEKICKGKIIRVLDGKKQDHTTVITVEIPKEFHMEARNIKVAIS
;
A
#
# COMPACT_ATOMS: atom_id res chain seq x y z
N MET A 1 33.50 14.79 16.87
CA MET A 1 32.27 14.29 17.52
C MET A 1 31.16 15.25 17.15
N ILE A 2 29.98 14.76 16.75
CA ILE A 2 28.81 15.58 16.41
C ILE A 2 27.84 15.44 17.57
N ASP A 3 27.55 16.52 18.28
CA ASP A 3 26.54 16.52 19.34
C ASP A 3 25.17 16.87 18.76
N THR A 4 24.11 16.23 19.27
CA THR A 4 22.73 16.47 18.83
C THR A 4 21.75 16.12 19.94
N ASP A 5 20.59 16.78 20.00
CA ASP A 5 19.55 16.39 20.96
C ASP A 5 18.92 15.05 20.54
N VAL A 6 18.56 14.91 19.27
CA VAL A 6 17.91 13.71 18.73
C VAL A 6 18.63 13.25 17.47
N LEU A 7 19.16 12.03 17.49
CA LEU A 7 19.65 11.34 16.31
C LEU A 7 18.55 10.44 15.75
N ILE A 8 18.34 10.52 14.44
CA ILE A 8 17.37 9.70 13.71
C ILE A 8 18.12 8.85 12.69
N ILE A 9 17.92 7.54 12.74
CA ILE A 9 18.57 6.57 11.86
C ILE A 9 17.53 6.03 10.88
N GLY A 10 17.64 6.44 9.62
CA GLY A 10 16.73 6.08 8.52
C GLY A 10 15.89 7.27 8.07
N GLY A 11 16.01 7.62 6.79
CA GLY A 11 15.31 8.71 6.10
C GLY A 11 14.02 8.27 5.41
N GLY A 12 13.38 7.20 5.88
CA GLY A 12 12.04 6.78 5.43
C GLY A 12 10.91 7.65 6.02
N PRO A 13 9.63 7.37 5.69
CA PRO A 13 8.48 8.13 6.18
C PRO A 13 8.46 8.28 7.70
N ALA A 14 8.71 7.20 8.46
CA ALA A 14 8.77 7.24 9.92
C ALA A 14 9.88 8.16 10.44
N GLY A 15 11.09 8.03 9.91
CA GLY A 15 12.23 8.84 10.34
C GLY A 15 12.06 10.32 10.00
N ILE A 16 11.56 10.64 8.81
CA ILE A 16 11.27 12.02 8.42
C ILE A 16 10.17 12.62 9.31
N SER A 17 9.09 11.91 9.57
CA SER A 17 8.03 12.36 10.48
C SER A 17 8.51 12.58 11.92
N ALA A 18 9.41 11.72 12.40
CA ALA A 18 10.07 11.90 13.69
C ALA A 18 10.97 13.15 13.71
N ALA A 19 11.71 13.38 12.63
CA ALA A 19 12.61 14.52 12.48
C ALA A 19 11.85 15.84 12.48
N ILE A 20 10.75 15.91 11.71
CA ILE A 20 9.86 17.08 11.69
C ILE A 20 9.28 17.32 13.09
N SER A 21 8.79 16.27 13.76
CA SER A 21 8.21 16.41 15.11
C SER A 21 9.20 16.92 16.14
N ALA A 22 10.46 16.49 16.07
CA ALA A 22 11.53 17.01 16.93
C ALA A 22 11.97 18.42 16.53
N GLY A 23 12.11 18.69 15.24
CA GLY A 23 12.51 19.98 14.68
C GLY A 23 11.52 21.10 14.97
N GLU A 24 10.21 20.85 14.83
CA GLU A 24 9.13 21.79 15.18
C GLU A 24 9.16 22.23 16.66
N ASN A 25 9.82 21.45 17.52
CA ASN A 25 9.98 21.73 18.94
C ASN A 25 11.36 22.31 19.29
N ASN A 26 12.07 22.86 18.30
CA ASN A 26 13.36 23.55 18.44
C ASN A 26 14.48 22.70 19.06
N LEU A 27 14.47 21.38 18.85
CA LEU A 27 15.60 20.52 19.21
C LEU A 27 16.62 20.44 18.07
N ASP A 28 17.89 20.25 18.40
CA ASP A 28 18.94 20.00 17.41
C ASP A 28 18.86 18.55 16.93
N VAL A 29 18.46 18.34 15.68
CA VAL A 29 18.20 17.02 15.11
C VAL A 29 19.26 16.68 14.08
N THR A 30 19.81 15.47 14.18
CA THR A 30 20.62 14.87 13.11
C THR A 30 19.85 13.70 12.51
N LEU A 31 19.55 13.76 11.23
CA LEU A 31 18.92 12.68 10.45
C LEU A 31 19.97 12.05 9.54
N ILE A 32 20.22 10.75 9.67
CA ILE A 32 21.13 10.01 8.79
C ILE A 32 20.34 9.03 7.91
N GLU A 33 20.74 8.92 6.65
CA GLU A 33 20.15 8.03 5.64
C GLU A 33 21.28 7.40 4.82
N GLU A 34 21.20 6.09 4.58
CA GLU A 34 22.24 5.35 3.86
C GLU A 34 22.25 5.68 2.35
N LYS A 35 21.14 6.15 1.80
CA LYS A 35 20.99 6.52 0.39
C LYS A 35 21.31 7.99 0.13
N ASP A 36 21.41 8.31 -1.15
CA ASP A 36 21.57 9.65 -1.71
C ASP A 36 20.27 10.49 -1.68
N ILE A 37 19.16 9.93 -1.18
CA ILE A 37 17.86 10.60 -1.14
C ILE A 37 17.01 10.18 0.06
N LEU A 38 16.28 11.15 0.63
CA LEU A 38 15.24 10.92 1.63
C LEU A 38 13.92 10.43 1.01
N GLY A 39 13.16 9.67 1.79
CA GLY A 39 11.81 9.19 1.46
C GLY A 39 11.65 7.68 1.59
N GLY A 40 12.76 6.93 1.69
CA GLY A 40 12.75 5.48 1.86
C GLY A 40 12.00 4.77 0.74
N GLN A 41 10.91 4.06 1.07
CA GLN A 41 10.10 3.37 0.05
C GLN A 41 9.12 4.29 -0.69
N LEU A 42 8.79 5.48 -0.14
CA LEU A 42 7.79 6.38 -0.71
C LEU A 42 8.16 6.85 -2.13
N VAL A 43 9.44 7.12 -2.37
CA VAL A 43 9.95 7.58 -3.69
C VAL A 43 9.67 6.59 -4.81
N LYS A 44 9.44 5.31 -4.49
CA LYS A 44 9.15 4.25 -5.45
C LYS A 44 7.65 4.01 -5.62
N GLN A 45 6.79 4.63 -4.81
CA GLN A 45 5.36 4.35 -4.80
C GLN A 45 4.61 5.32 -5.71
N THR A 46 4.32 4.84 -6.93
CA THR A 46 3.45 5.56 -7.87
C THR A 46 1.97 5.43 -7.52
N HIS A 47 1.57 4.49 -6.67
CA HIS A 47 0.18 4.31 -6.25
C HIS A 47 -0.25 5.34 -5.20
N ARG A 48 -1.55 5.51 -5.01
CA ARG A 48 -2.12 6.38 -3.97
C ARG A 48 -2.38 5.61 -2.68
N PHE A 49 -2.05 6.22 -1.55
CA PHE A 49 -2.22 5.61 -0.24
C PHE A 49 -3.65 5.67 0.30
N PHE A 50 -3.96 4.71 1.17
CA PHE A 50 -5.16 4.68 2.00
C PHE A 50 -4.88 5.41 3.33
N GLY A 51 -5.95 5.82 4.01
CA GLY A 51 -5.89 6.52 5.28
C GLY A 51 -6.93 7.63 5.35
N SER A 52 -6.73 8.57 6.27
CA SER A 52 -7.49 9.82 6.29
C SER A 52 -6.86 10.86 5.38
N LYS A 53 -7.66 11.85 4.95
CA LYS A 53 -7.13 13.02 4.21
C LYS A 53 -6.01 13.73 4.99
N GLU A 54 -6.11 13.78 6.31
CA GLU A 54 -5.11 14.40 7.21
C GLU A 54 -3.78 13.62 7.20
N GLU A 55 -3.81 12.34 6.86
CA GLU A 55 -2.64 11.47 6.72
C GLU A 55 -2.31 11.22 5.24
N HIS A 56 -2.58 12.20 4.38
CA HIS A 56 -2.26 12.19 2.94
C HIS A 56 -2.98 11.12 2.09
N ALA A 57 -4.10 10.56 2.55
CA ALA A 57 -4.85 9.58 1.76
C ALA A 57 -5.31 10.13 0.42
N GLY A 58 -5.13 9.32 -0.63
CA GLY A 58 -5.35 9.75 -2.01
C GLY A 58 -4.18 10.48 -2.65
N THR A 59 -3.06 10.67 -1.95
CA THR A 59 -1.81 11.22 -2.49
C THR A 59 -0.87 10.09 -2.89
N ARG A 60 -0.07 10.29 -3.94
CA ARG A 60 0.94 9.32 -4.37
C ARG A 60 2.17 9.39 -3.48
N GLY A 61 2.89 8.28 -3.33
CA GLY A 61 4.01 8.22 -2.38
C GLY A 61 5.14 9.18 -2.70
N PHE A 62 5.50 9.31 -3.97
CA PHE A 62 6.56 10.24 -4.36
C PHE A 62 6.17 11.71 -4.06
N ASP A 63 4.90 12.07 -4.16
CA ASP A 63 4.41 13.39 -3.80
C ASP A 63 4.47 13.61 -2.28
N ILE A 64 4.06 12.62 -1.47
CA ILE A 64 4.21 12.67 0.00
C ILE A 64 5.70 12.85 0.35
N SER A 65 6.59 12.12 -0.32
CA SER A 65 8.03 12.26 -0.12
C SER A 65 8.53 13.67 -0.42
N ASN A 66 8.05 14.29 -1.51
CA ASN A 66 8.40 15.66 -1.88
C ASN A 66 7.92 16.67 -0.82
N GLU A 67 6.67 16.53 -0.35
CA GLU A 67 6.10 17.38 0.70
C GLU A 67 6.87 17.27 2.02
N LEU A 68 7.20 16.04 2.45
CA LEU A 68 7.96 15.79 3.66
C LEU A 68 9.40 16.33 3.55
N ASN A 69 10.06 16.14 2.40
CA ASN A 69 11.39 16.67 2.16
C ASN A 69 11.41 18.21 2.15
N GLN A 70 10.34 18.86 1.67
CA GLN A 70 10.21 20.31 1.76
C GLN A 70 10.13 20.77 3.23
N LYS A 71 9.31 20.11 4.06
CA LYS A 71 9.23 20.43 5.49
C LYS A 71 10.57 20.28 6.22
N ILE A 72 11.36 19.25 5.88
CA ILE A 72 12.72 19.08 6.43
C ILE A 72 13.62 20.26 6.05
N ARG A 73 13.57 20.72 4.79
CA ARG A 73 14.39 21.87 4.32
C ARG A 73 14.01 23.18 5.01
N ASP A 74 12.73 23.35 5.36
CA ASP A 74 12.24 24.56 6.03
C ASP A 74 12.68 24.64 7.50
N LEU A 75 13.02 23.50 8.13
CA LEU A 75 13.47 23.39 9.53
C LEU A 75 15.01 23.39 9.63
N LYS A 76 15.59 24.58 9.85
CA LYS A 76 17.05 24.79 9.88
C LYS A 76 17.80 24.05 10.99
N ASN A 77 17.11 23.62 12.04
CA ASN A 77 17.65 22.83 13.15
C ASN A 77 17.70 21.31 12.86
N ILE A 78 17.31 20.89 11.65
CA ILE A 78 17.48 19.51 11.19
C ILE A 78 18.69 19.46 10.26
N LYS A 79 19.73 18.74 10.69
CA LYS A 79 20.88 18.40 9.87
C LYS A 79 20.68 17.04 9.22
N VAL A 80 20.60 17.02 7.90
CA VAL A 80 20.52 15.78 7.12
C VAL A 80 21.91 15.36 6.67
N MET A 81 22.24 14.07 6.86
CA MET A 81 23.43 13.42 6.32
C MET A 81 22.96 12.26 5.45
N LEU A 82 23.06 12.45 4.13
CA LEU A 82 22.80 11.41 3.13
C LEU A 82 24.06 10.57 2.95
N GLU A 83 23.94 9.38 2.35
CA GLU A 83 25.05 8.45 2.18
C GLU A 83 25.82 8.19 3.51
N ALA A 84 25.05 8.15 4.60
CA ALA A 84 25.53 8.07 5.97
C ALA A 84 24.94 6.82 6.65
N THR A 85 25.75 5.77 6.75
CA THR A 85 25.34 4.48 7.32
C THR A 85 25.74 4.38 8.78
N ALA A 86 24.76 4.15 9.68
CA ALA A 86 25.06 3.79 11.07
C ALA A 86 25.73 2.41 11.13
N MET A 87 26.97 2.38 11.59
CA MET A 87 27.78 1.16 11.71
C MET A 87 27.58 0.48 13.07
N GLY A 88 27.30 1.27 14.11
CA GLY A 88 26.92 0.71 15.40
C GLY A 88 26.58 1.72 16.47
N VAL A 89 25.89 1.22 17.49
CA VAL A 89 25.45 1.96 18.69
C VAL A 89 26.11 1.32 19.91
N TYR A 90 26.84 2.11 20.67
CA TYR A 90 27.68 1.64 21.78
C TYR A 90 27.01 1.88 23.15
N GLU A 91 27.54 1.25 24.19
CA GLU A 91 26.97 1.27 25.55
C GLU A 91 26.90 2.68 26.16
N ASP A 92 27.81 3.57 25.75
CA ASP A 92 27.84 4.99 26.15
C ASP A 92 26.82 5.85 25.39
N GLY A 93 26.06 5.27 24.47
CA GLY A 93 25.07 5.96 23.64
C GLY A 93 25.66 6.61 22.39
N ILE A 94 26.98 6.56 22.18
CA ILE A 94 27.61 7.06 20.96
C ILE A 94 27.19 6.19 19.78
N VAL A 95 26.95 6.83 18.64
CA VAL A 95 26.69 6.16 17.36
C VAL A 95 27.85 6.45 16.42
N THR A 96 28.43 5.39 15.84
CA THR A 96 29.44 5.56 14.79
C THR A 96 28.78 5.42 13.42
N VAL A 97 29.08 6.36 12.53
CA VAL A 97 28.48 6.50 11.21
C VAL A 97 29.59 6.54 10.17
N LEU A 98 29.49 5.70 9.15
CA LEU A 98 30.30 5.82 7.93
C LEU A 98 29.65 6.86 7.03
N HIS A 99 30.35 7.96 6.73
CA HIS A 99 29.85 9.03 5.88
C HIS A 99 31.03 9.68 5.14
N GLU A 100 30.95 9.75 3.81
CA GLU A 100 32.03 10.23 2.93
C GLU A 100 33.35 9.47 3.17
N GLU A 101 33.30 8.12 3.23
CA GLU A 101 34.45 7.24 3.52
C GLU A 101 35.13 7.46 4.90
N HIS A 102 34.54 8.29 5.76
CA HIS A 102 35.07 8.59 7.10
C HIS A 102 34.15 8.08 8.21
N MET A 103 34.75 7.53 9.26
CA MET A 103 34.03 7.16 10.47
C MET A 103 33.83 8.40 11.35
N LYS A 104 32.58 8.86 11.43
CA LYS A 104 32.15 9.99 12.27
C LYS A 104 31.47 9.44 13.54
N LYS A 105 31.71 10.09 14.68
CA LYS A 105 31.03 9.77 15.95
C LYS A 105 29.96 10.81 16.23
N ILE A 106 28.74 10.36 16.51
CA ILE A 106 27.60 11.18 16.91
C ILE A 106 27.25 10.87 18.37
N ASN A 107 27.06 11.91 19.17
CA ASN A 107 26.72 11.84 20.59
C ASN A 107 25.31 12.43 20.81
N PRO A 108 24.25 11.60 20.77
CA PRO A 108 22.87 12.04 20.92
C PRO A 108 22.35 11.96 22.36
N LYS A 109 21.43 12.86 22.75
CA LYS A 109 20.66 12.68 24.00
C LYS A 109 19.61 11.57 23.87
N LYS A 110 18.97 11.45 22.69
CA LYS A 110 18.00 10.40 22.34
C LYS A 110 18.21 9.91 20.90
N ILE A 111 17.92 8.63 20.67
CA ILE A 111 18.02 7.98 19.35
C ILE A 111 16.62 7.52 18.93
N ILE A 112 16.25 7.77 17.69
CA ILE A 112 15.06 7.19 17.05
C ILE A 112 15.54 6.33 15.89
N MET A 113 15.30 5.03 15.98
CA MET A 113 15.66 4.07 14.94
C MET A 113 14.44 3.78 14.06
N ALA A 114 14.53 4.17 12.79
CA ALA A 114 13.51 4.01 11.76
C ALA A 114 14.09 3.29 10.54
N THR A 115 14.82 2.21 10.79
CA THR A 115 15.60 1.43 9.80
C THR A 115 14.75 0.64 8.83
N GLY A 116 13.44 0.49 9.10
CA GLY A 116 12.51 -0.20 8.23
C GLY A 116 12.71 -1.72 8.20
N ALA A 117 12.45 -2.33 7.05
CA ALA A 117 12.44 -3.76 6.86
C ALA A 117 12.97 -4.14 5.47
N PHE A 118 13.46 -5.37 5.34
CA PHE A 118 13.96 -5.94 4.08
C PHE A 118 13.07 -7.09 3.60
N GLU A 119 13.17 -7.41 2.31
CA GLU A 119 12.32 -8.41 1.68
C GLU A 119 12.64 -9.83 2.15
N LYS A 120 11.60 -10.62 2.42
CA LYS A 120 11.75 -12.06 2.61
C LYS A 120 11.95 -12.74 1.27
N PHE A 121 12.88 -13.69 1.25
CA PHE A 121 13.11 -14.54 0.11
C PHE A 121 12.46 -15.92 0.30
N LEU A 122 12.02 -16.52 -0.81
CA LEU A 122 11.43 -17.85 -0.81
C LEU A 122 12.46 -18.86 -1.33
N ALA A 123 12.66 -19.96 -0.59
CA ALA A 123 13.50 -21.06 -1.04
C ALA A 123 12.72 -21.97 -2.00
N PHE A 124 13.24 -22.17 -3.21
CA PHE A 124 12.72 -23.11 -4.21
C PHE A 124 13.84 -23.52 -5.18
N GLU A 125 13.65 -24.61 -5.92
CA GLU A 125 14.67 -25.09 -6.86
C GLU A 125 14.94 -24.05 -7.96
N ASN A 126 16.22 -23.79 -8.23
CA ASN A 126 16.70 -22.78 -9.18
C ASN A 126 16.34 -21.32 -8.84
N ASN A 127 16.12 -21.00 -7.55
CA ASN A 127 15.83 -19.64 -7.10
C ASN A 127 16.99 -18.62 -7.23
N HIS A 128 18.15 -19.04 -7.75
CA HIS A 128 19.32 -18.20 -8.01
C HIS A 128 19.39 -17.67 -9.45
N LEU A 129 18.49 -18.11 -10.33
CA LEU A 129 18.54 -17.75 -11.75
C LEU A 129 18.32 -16.23 -11.95
N PRO A 130 19.11 -15.58 -12.83
CA PRO A 130 18.82 -14.22 -13.29
C PRO A 130 17.40 -14.09 -13.85
N GLY A 131 16.69 -13.02 -13.47
CA GLY A 131 15.26 -12.86 -13.73
C GLY A 131 14.38 -13.08 -12.49
N ILE A 132 14.97 -13.49 -11.36
CA ILE A 132 14.28 -13.56 -10.07
C ILE A 132 14.57 -12.29 -9.29
N PHE A 133 13.52 -11.55 -8.92
CA PHE A 133 13.63 -10.27 -8.22
C PHE A 133 12.72 -10.23 -7.00
N GLY A 134 13.11 -9.45 -5.98
CA GLY A 134 12.17 -8.94 -4.98
C GLY A 134 11.30 -7.83 -5.58
N ALA A 135 10.10 -7.63 -5.01
CA ALA A 135 9.17 -6.60 -5.44
C ALA A 135 9.75 -5.17 -5.30
N GLY A 136 10.49 -4.90 -4.24
CA GLY A 136 11.20 -3.64 -4.02
C GLY A 136 12.28 -3.39 -5.07
N ALA A 137 12.98 -4.44 -5.52
CA ALA A 137 13.94 -4.35 -6.62
C ALA A 137 13.22 -4.03 -7.96
N VAL A 138 12.10 -4.68 -8.25
CA VAL A 138 11.28 -4.38 -9.43
C VAL A 138 10.81 -2.92 -9.43
N GLN A 139 10.29 -2.43 -8.30
CA GLN A 139 9.88 -1.02 -8.18
C GLN A 139 11.06 -0.06 -8.37
N THR A 140 12.25 -0.43 -7.87
CA THR A 140 13.47 0.37 -8.04
C THR A 140 13.83 0.50 -9.52
N LEU A 141 13.90 -0.63 -10.23
CA LEU A 141 14.20 -0.66 -11.67
C LEU A 141 13.19 0.19 -12.45
N MET A 142 11.90 -0.02 -12.22
CA MET A 142 10.86 0.63 -13.00
C MET A 142 10.64 2.10 -12.64
N ASN A 143 10.42 2.38 -11.37
CA ASN A 143 9.88 3.68 -10.94
C ASN A 143 10.98 4.71 -10.68
N LEU A 144 12.22 4.28 -10.40
CA LEU A 144 13.36 5.19 -10.25
C LEU A 144 14.24 5.25 -11.50
N TYR A 145 14.49 4.10 -12.14
CA TYR A 145 15.42 4.03 -13.27
C TYR A 145 14.75 3.90 -14.64
N GLY A 146 13.42 3.70 -14.72
CA GLY A 146 12.72 3.55 -16.00
C GLY A 146 13.07 2.26 -16.75
N ILE A 147 13.58 1.24 -16.04
CA ILE A 147 14.03 -0.04 -16.61
C ILE A 147 12.97 -1.11 -16.33
N LEU A 148 12.51 -1.78 -17.38
CA LEU A 148 11.64 -2.95 -17.24
C LEU A 148 12.46 -4.15 -16.73
N PRO A 149 11.97 -4.91 -15.73
CA PRO A 149 12.67 -6.10 -15.25
C PRO A 149 12.63 -7.25 -16.28
N GLY A 150 11.63 -7.26 -17.17
CA GLY A 150 11.37 -8.28 -18.18
C GLY A 150 10.06 -8.00 -18.91
N LYS A 151 9.62 -8.93 -19.77
CA LYS A 151 8.39 -8.78 -20.57
C LYS A 151 7.21 -9.57 -20.01
N LYS A 152 7.46 -10.69 -19.33
CA LYS A 152 6.45 -11.60 -18.79
C LYS A 152 6.77 -11.95 -17.33
N VAL A 153 5.97 -11.43 -16.41
CA VAL A 153 6.23 -11.56 -14.96
C VAL A 153 5.21 -12.47 -14.30
N LEU A 154 5.70 -13.49 -13.59
CA LEU A 154 4.93 -14.22 -12.58
C LEU A 154 5.16 -13.58 -11.21
N MET A 155 4.10 -13.12 -10.55
CA MET A 155 4.17 -12.59 -9.17
C MET A 155 3.90 -13.70 -8.15
N ILE A 156 4.76 -13.79 -7.13
CA ILE A 156 4.60 -14.69 -5.98
C ILE A 156 4.26 -13.87 -4.74
N GLY A 157 3.07 -14.10 -4.20
CA GLY A 157 2.52 -13.40 -3.05
C GLY A 157 1.47 -12.37 -3.46
N SER A 158 0.35 -12.37 -2.75
CA SER A 158 -0.80 -11.50 -3.00
C SER A 158 -1.08 -10.51 -1.86
N GLY A 159 -0.06 -10.22 -1.03
CA GLY A 159 -0.10 -9.10 -0.11
C GLY A 159 -0.23 -7.75 -0.84
N ASN A 160 -0.40 -6.65 -0.11
CA ASN A 160 -0.56 -5.32 -0.71
C ASN A 160 0.56 -4.99 -1.70
N ILE A 161 1.83 -5.22 -1.32
CA ILE A 161 2.99 -5.01 -2.19
C ILE A 161 2.86 -5.82 -3.49
N GLY A 162 2.63 -7.13 -3.42
CA GLY A 162 2.53 -7.99 -4.61
C GLY A 162 1.41 -7.57 -5.56
N LEU A 163 0.24 -7.18 -5.03
CA LEU A 163 -0.87 -6.69 -5.85
C LEU A 163 -0.59 -5.31 -6.47
N ILE A 164 0.01 -4.40 -5.71
CA ILE A 164 0.36 -3.04 -6.17
C ILE A 164 1.44 -3.11 -7.25
N VAL A 165 2.50 -3.88 -7.02
CA VAL A 165 3.61 -4.04 -7.97
C VAL A 165 3.14 -4.75 -9.24
N SER A 166 2.27 -5.75 -9.13
CA SER A 166 1.64 -6.36 -10.31
C SER A 166 0.86 -5.34 -11.14
N TYR A 167 0.16 -4.41 -10.49
CA TYR A 167 -0.53 -3.35 -11.22
C TYR A 167 0.45 -2.38 -11.89
N GLN A 168 1.50 -1.96 -11.18
CA GLN A 168 2.54 -1.07 -11.73
C GLN A 168 3.26 -1.70 -12.92
N LEU A 169 3.59 -2.99 -12.84
CA LEU A 169 4.14 -3.78 -13.96
C LEU A 169 3.23 -3.70 -15.19
N ALA A 170 1.94 -3.92 -15.00
CA ALA A 170 0.99 -3.82 -16.10
C ALA A 170 0.86 -2.38 -16.63
N GLN A 171 0.95 -1.35 -15.77
CA GLN A 171 0.98 0.06 -16.21
C GLN A 171 2.20 0.37 -17.09
N ALA A 172 3.33 -0.28 -16.82
CA ALA A 172 4.54 -0.17 -17.62
C ALA A 172 4.55 -1.06 -18.88
N GLY A 173 3.42 -1.72 -19.19
CA GLY A 173 3.27 -2.57 -20.37
C GLY A 173 3.85 -3.97 -20.22
N VAL A 174 4.19 -4.40 -19.00
CA VAL A 174 4.65 -5.77 -18.74
C VAL A 174 3.46 -6.73 -18.67
N ASP A 175 3.59 -7.88 -19.31
CA ASP A 175 2.59 -8.96 -19.25
C ASP A 175 2.69 -9.70 -17.92
N VAL A 176 1.84 -9.33 -16.96
CA VAL A 176 1.74 -10.04 -15.68
C VAL A 176 0.90 -11.29 -15.88
N VAL A 177 1.57 -12.43 -16.09
CA VAL A 177 0.93 -13.70 -16.45
C VAL A 177 0.08 -14.28 -15.31
N GLY A 178 0.32 -13.83 -14.08
CA GLY A 178 -0.54 -14.09 -12.93
C GLY A 178 0.11 -13.76 -11.60
N VAL A 179 -0.71 -13.77 -10.55
CA VAL A 179 -0.31 -13.70 -9.15
C VAL A 179 -0.64 -15.02 -8.49
N ILE A 180 0.32 -15.65 -7.82
CA ILE A 180 0.09 -16.84 -7.00
C ILE A 180 0.16 -16.50 -5.51
N GLU A 181 -0.65 -17.15 -4.70
CA GLU A 181 -0.71 -16.97 -3.26
C GLU A 181 -0.78 -18.33 -2.58
N ALA A 182 0.14 -18.59 -1.66
CA ALA A 182 0.19 -19.87 -0.96
C ALA A 182 -0.97 -20.04 0.02
N SER A 183 -1.43 -18.95 0.64
CA SER A 183 -2.66 -18.91 1.44
C SER A 183 -3.90 -19.22 0.59
N GLN A 184 -4.95 -19.77 1.22
CA GLN A 184 -6.24 -20.01 0.58
C GLN A 184 -7.00 -18.71 0.21
N ASN A 185 -6.59 -17.59 0.80
CA ASN A 185 -7.15 -16.26 0.59
C ASN A 185 -6.05 -15.26 0.20
N ILE A 186 -6.43 -14.28 -0.60
CA ILE A 186 -5.62 -13.12 -0.96
C ILE A 186 -5.25 -12.33 0.31
N GLY A 187 -3.96 -11.98 0.43
CA GLY A 187 -3.42 -11.32 1.63
C GLY A 187 -3.61 -9.80 1.67
N GLY A 188 -3.70 -9.14 0.51
CA GLY A 188 -3.84 -7.69 0.39
C GLY A 188 -5.30 -7.21 0.35
N TYR A 189 -5.49 -5.92 0.05
CA TYR A 189 -6.80 -5.30 -0.01
C TYR A 189 -7.57 -5.72 -1.26
N MET A 190 -8.86 -5.98 -1.09
CA MET A 190 -9.70 -6.53 -2.16
C MET A 190 -9.87 -5.57 -3.33
N VAL A 191 -9.73 -4.27 -3.10
CA VAL A 191 -9.75 -3.25 -4.16
C VAL A 191 -8.54 -3.38 -5.09
N HIS A 192 -7.35 -3.72 -4.58
CA HIS A 192 -6.17 -4.00 -5.41
C HIS A 192 -6.33 -5.31 -6.18
N ALA A 193 -6.85 -6.36 -5.53
CA ALA A 193 -7.13 -7.62 -6.21
C ALA A 193 -8.15 -7.42 -7.35
N SER A 194 -9.26 -6.72 -7.08
CA SER A 194 -10.30 -6.43 -8.08
C SER A 194 -9.79 -5.58 -9.23
N LYS A 195 -8.79 -4.73 -8.99
CA LYS A 195 -8.12 -3.91 -10.01
C LYS A 195 -7.35 -4.79 -11.00
N LEU A 196 -6.59 -5.78 -10.52
CA LEU A 196 -5.91 -6.76 -11.39
C LEU A 196 -6.91 -7.66 -12.13
N ARG A 197 -7.92 -8.18 -11.43
CA ARG A 197 -8.92 -9.09 -12.03
C ARG A 197 -9.70 -8.41 -13.15
N ARG A 198 -10.07 -7.14 -13.01
CA ARG A 198 -10.69 -6.33 -14.07
C ARG A 198 -9.82 -6.15 -15.31
N MET A 199 -8.52 -6.39 -15.24
CA MET A 199 -7.60 -6.37 -16.39
C MET A 199 -7.39 -7.76 -17.00
N GLY A 200 -7.96 -8.80 -16.39
CA GLY A 200 -7.81 -10.18 -16.81
C GLY A 200 -6.64 -10.92 -16.14
N ILE A 201 -5.88 -10.27 -15.25
CA ILE A 201 -4.69 -10.86 -14.63
C ILE A 201 -5.07 -11.93 -13.60
N PRO A 202 -4.52 -13.17 -13.72
CA PRO A 202 -4.48 -14.24 -12.74
C PRO A 202 -4.47 -13.89 -11.27
N ILE A 203 -5.35 -14.41 -10.41
CA ILE A 203 -4.96 -14.58 -8.99
C ILE A 203 -5.30 -16.01 -8.56
N LEU A 204 -4.27 -16.79 -8.25
CA LEU A 204 -4.37 -18.21 -7.88
C LEU A 204 -4.02 -18.36 -6.39
N THR A 205 -5.03 -18.44 -5.53
CA THR A 205 -4.83 -18.76 -4.11
C THR A 205 -4.64 -20.26 -3.90
N GLY A 206 -4.02 -20.65 -2.79
CA GLY A 206 -3.59 -22.02 -2.53
C GLY A 206 -2.59 -22.53 -3.56
N HIS A 207 -1.72 -21.67 -4.10
CA HIS A 207 -0.67 -22.06 -5.05
C HIS A 207 0.69 -21.49 -4.65
N THR A 208 1.75 -22.26 -4.83
CA THR A 208 3.13 -21.80 -4.63
C THR A 208 4.05 -22.27 -5.75
N ILE A 209 5.28 -21.78 -5.77
CA ILE A 209 6.31 -22.16 -6.74
C ILE A 209 7.05 -23.41 -6.28
N LYS A 210 7.28 -24.34 -7.21
CA LYS A 210 8.13 -25.52 -7.01
C LYS A 210 9.56 -25.23 -7.46
N LYS A 211 9.69 -24.68 -8.68
CA LYS A 211 10.99 -24.38 -9.29
C LYS A 211 10.91 -23.33 -10.38
N ALA A 212 12.00 -22.61 -10.58
CA ALA A 212 12.23 -21.85 -11.80
C ALA A 212 12.76 -22.77 -12.91
N LEU A 213 12.37 -22.46 -14.16
CA LEU A 213 12.84 -23.11 -15.37
C LEU A 213 13.82 -22.21 -16.10
N GLY A 214 14.83 -22.83 -16.71
CA GLY A 214 15.87 -22.15 -17.48
C GLY A 214 17.27 -22.62 -17.09
N LYS A 215 18.28 -22.26 -17.89
CA LYS A 215 19.69 -22.59 -17.63
C LYS A 215 20.49 -21.37 -17.16
N ASN A 216 20.43 -20.29 -17.94
CA ASN A 216 21.20 -19.06 -17.68
C ASN A 216 20.36 -17.91 -17.13
N LYS A 217 19.03 -18.00 -17.29
CA LYS A 217 18.03 -17.04 -16.84
C LYS A 217 16.67 -17.72 -16.76
N VAL A 218 15.71 -17.06 -16.14
CA VAL A 218 14.31 -17.54 -16.08
C VAL A 218 13.70 -17.61 -17.49
N GLU A 219 13.10 -18.76 -17.80
CA GLU A 219 12.31 -19.04 -19.00
C GLU A 219 10.90 -19.56 -18.65
N GLY A 220 10.63 -19.75 -17.35
CA GLY A 220 9.32 -20.11 -16.82
C GLY A 220 9.40 -20.54 -15.35
N ALA A 221 8.27 -21.00 -14.83
CA ALA A 221 8.16 -21.56 -13.49
C ALA A 221 7.24 -22.79 -13.50
N ILE A 222 7.47 -23.71 -12.57
CA ILE A 222 6.49 -24.73 -12.18
C ILE A 222 5.84 -24.29 -10.88
N ILE A 223 4.52 -24.19 -10.89
CA ILE A 223 3.70 -23.92 -9.71
C ILE A 223 2.86 -25.15 -9.36
N TYR A 224 2.36 -25.25 -8.13
CA TYR A 224 1.50 -26.35 -7.70
C TYR A 224 0.49 -25.89 -6.63
N GLU A 225 -0.56 -26.67 -6.43
CA GLU A 225 -1.62 -26.40 -5.47
C GLU A 225 -1.26 -26.87 -4.06
N LEU A 226 -1.71 -26.11 -3.07
CA LEU A 226 -1.59 -26.38 -1.63
C LEU A 226 -2.96 -26.68 -1.04
N ASP A 227 -3.03 -27.73 -0.23
CA ASP A 227 -4.21 -28.02 0.58
C ASP A 227 -4.33 -27.04 1.77
N LYS A 228 -5.37 -27.22 2.59
CA LYS A 228 -5.60 -26.37 3.78
C LYS A 228 -4.51 -26.51 4.86
N ASN A 229 -3.74 -27.59 4.81
CA ASN A 229 -2.64 -27.90 5.72
C ASN A 229 -1.28 -27.53 5.11
N TRP A 230 -1.26 -26.81 3.98
CA TRP A 230 -0.05 -26.41 3.27
C TRP A 230 0.76 -27.57 2.68
N ASN A 231 0.13 -28.72 2.44
CA ASN A 231 0.76 -29.82 1.73
C ASN A 231 0.56 -29.68 0.21
N GLU A 232 1.54 -30.15 -0.56
CA GLU A 232 1.43 -30.28 -2.01
C GLU A 232 0.28 -31.21 -2.40
N VAL A 233 -0.62 -30.71 -3.23
CA VAL A 233 -1.65 -31.52 -3.90
C VAL A 233 -0.99 -32.27 -5.06
N LYS A 234 -0.98 -33.61 -4.99
CA LYS A 234 -0.36 -34.45 -6.02
C LYS A 234 -0.95 -34.19 -7.41
N ASN A 235 -0.08 -34.18 -8.43
CA ASN A 235 -0.44 -33.97 -9.84
C ASN A 235 -1.12 -32.62 -10.14
N SER A 236 -0.88 -31.59 -9.32
CA SER A 236 -1.40 -30.23 -9.52
C SER A 236 -0.41 -29.28 -10.20
N GLU A 237 0.75 -29.79 -10.61
CA GLU A 237 1.80 -28.98 -11.23
C GLU A 237 1.33 -28.32 -12.53
N LYS A 238 1.63 -27.04 -12.66
CA LYS A 238 1.34 -26.24 -13.86
C LYS A 238 2.60 -25.49 -14.27
N LYS A 239 2.94 -25.57 -15.56
CA LYS A 239 4.01 -24.76 -16.15
C LYS A 239 3.47 -23.38 -16.52
N ILE A 240 4.16 -22.34 -16.10
CA ILE A 240 3.90 -20.95 -16.48
C ILE A 240 5.12 -20.43 -17.25
N GLU A 241 4.89 -19.86 -18.43
CA GLU A 241 5.93 -19.19 -19.19
C GLU A 241 6.09 -17.75 -18.70
N CYS A 242 7.31 -17.41 -18.27
CA CYS A 242 7.69 -16.07 -17.82
C CYS A 242 9.19 -15.88 -18.02
N ASP A 243 9.63 -14.62 -18.17
CA ASP A 243 11.06 -14.28 -18.16
C ASP A 243 11.50 -13.65 -16.83
N VAL A 244 10.53 -13.38 -15.95
CA VAL A 244 10.74 -12.87 -14.60
C VAL A 244 9.84 -13.56 -13.59
N ILE A 245 10.41 -13.85 -12.42
CA ILE A 245 9.67 -14.24 -11.21
C ILE A 245 9.88 -13.14 -10.17
N CYS A 246 8.80 -12.48 -9.77
CA CYS A 246 8.83 -11.43 -8.77
C CYS A 246 8.32 -11.98 -7.43
N ILE A 247 9.11 -11.84 -6.36
CA ILE A 247 8.83 -12.39 -5.04
C ILE A 247 8.36 -11.28 -4.10
N SER A 248 7.19 -11.46 -3.50
CA SER A 248 6.55 -10.56 -2.53
C SER A 248 5.92 -11.36 -1.38
N VAL A 249 6.74 -12.15 -0.66
CA VAL A 249 6.27 -13.08 0.40
C VAL A 249 6.41 -12.52 1.83
N GLY A 250 6.47 -11.19 1.95
CA GLY A 250 6.56 -10.47 3.22
C GLY A 250 7.91 -9.81 3.46
N LEU A 251 8.02 -9.12 4.58
CA LEU A 251 9.21 -8.36 5.00
C LEU A 251 9.70 -8.83 6.37
N SER A 252 10.96 -8.54 6.65
CA SER A 252 11.66 -8.80 7.91
C SER A 252 12.19 -7.48 8.49
N PRO A 253 11.82 -7.09 9.72
CA PRO A 253 12.36 -5.92 10.40
C PRO A 253 13.90 -5.89 10.49
N MET A 254 14.51 -4.72 10.27
CA MET A 254 15.97 -4.52 10.40
C MET A 254 16.36 -4.16 11.84
N ILE A 255 16.57 -5.18 12.67
CA ILE A 255 16.75 -5.02 14.12
C ILE A 255 18.20 -4.96 14.60
N ASP A 256 19.18 -5.05 13.69
CA ASP A 256 20.59 -5.24 14.02
C ASP A 256 21.13 -4.17 14.99
N LEU A 257 20.82 -2.90 14.74
CA LEU A 257 21.23 -1.78 15.60
C LEU A 257 20.55 -1.81 16.98
N PHE A 258 19.32 -2.32 17.08
CA PHE A 258 18.64 -2.49 18.37
C PHE A 258 19.35 -3.55 19.21
N SER A 259 19.73 -4.67 18.58
CA SER A 259 20.47 -5.73 19.25
C SER A 259 21.84 -5.25 19.74
N GLN A 260 22.57 -4.46 18.93
CA GLN A 260 23.83 -3.84 19.35
C GLN A 260 23.65 -2.88 20.53
N ALA A 261 22.56 -2.11 20.53
CA ALA A 261 22.26 -1.14 21.58
C ALA A 261 21.67 -1.75 22.88
N GLY A 262 21.67 -3.09 22.99
CA GLY A 262 21.15 -3.80 24.16
C GLY A 262 19.63 -3.79 24.31
N CYS A 263 18.87 -3.39 23.28
CA CYS A 263 17.41 -3.47 23.29
C CYS A 263 16.96 -4.93 23.24
N LYS A 264 16.04 -5.33 24.13
CA LYS A 264 15.41 -6.65 24.08
C LYS A 264 14.55 -6.79 22.83
N THR A 265 14.64 -7.93 22.16
CA THR A 265 13.81 -8.29 21.00
C THR A 265 12.94 -9.51 21.30
N LYS A 266 11.89 -9.70 20.50
CA LYS A 266 11.02 -10.89 20.57
C LYS A 266 10.55 -11.28 19.17
N TYR A 267 10.49 -12.58 18.89
CA TYR A 267 9.87 -13.08 17.67
C TYR A 267 8.34 -13.01 17.77
N ILE A 268 7.72 -12.22 16.88
CA ILE A 268 6.27 -12.04 16.75
C ILE A 268 5.92 -12.07 15.26
N GLY A 269 5.51 -13.24 14.76
CA GLY A 269 5.26 -13.47 13.34
C GLY A 269 4.21 -12.53 12.72
N GLU A 270 3.20 -12.13 13.51
CA GLU A 270 2.19 -11.16 13.10
C GLU A 270 2.77 -9.77 12.76
N LEU A 271 3.87 -9.39 13.39
CA LEU A 271 4.57 -8.12 13.16
C LEU A 271 5.74 -8.25 12.18
N GLY A 272 5.96 -9.44 11.59
CA GLY A 272 6.95 -9.65 10.54
C GLY A 272 8.18 -10.46 10.98
N GLY A 273 8.36 -10.74 12.27
CA GLY A 273 9.49 -11.55 12.74
C GLY A 273 10.03 -11.07 14.08
N ASN A 274 11.34 -10.93 14.20
CA ASN A 274 11.94 -10.34 15.39
C ASN A 274 11.68 -8.83 15.40
N ILE A 275 11.12 -8.33 16.50
CA ILE A 275 10.84 -6.90 16.71
C ILE A 275 11.47 -6.43 18.02
N PRO A 276 11.86 -5.15 18.15
CA PRO A 276 12.30 -4.58 19.42
C PRO A 276 11.09 -4.45 20.37
N LEU A 277 11.28 -4.81 21.64
CA LEU A 277 10.25 -4.60 22.65
C LEU A 277 10.18 -3.12 23.02
N ARG A 278 8.95 -2.58 23.01
CA ARG A 278 8.66 -1.17 23.30
C ARG A 278 7.35 -0.99 24.07
N ASN A 279 7.12 0.23 24.56
CA ASN A 279 5.84 0.66 25.13
C ASN A 279 4.99 1.45 24.12
N GLU A 280 3.87 1.99 24.57
CA GLU A 280 2.93 2.81 23.79
C GLU A 280 3.49 4.16 23.31
N ASN A 281 4.58 4.63 23.92
CA ASN A 281 5.26 5.86 23.56
C ASN A 281 6.39 5.62 22.55
N MET A 282 6.41 4.44 21.91
CA MET A 282 7.46 4.01 20.99
C MET A 282 8.85 3.89 21.62
N GLN A 283 8.94 3.95 22.95
CA GLN A 283 10.19 3.82 23.68
C GLN A 283 10.53 2.35 23.85
N THR A 284 11.75 1.97 23.49
CA THR A 284 12.24 0.60 23.63
C THR A 284 12.58 0.27 25.09
N THR A 285 13.05 -0.95 25.34
CA THR A 285 13.63 -1.33 26.64
C THR A 285 14.91 -0.55 27.01
N ASN A 286 15.56 0.13 26.06
CA ASN A 286 16.57 1.14 26.35
C ASN A 286 15.88 2.52 26.44
N PRO A 287 15.95 3.24 27.57
CA PRO A 287 15.19 4.48 27.78
C PRO A 287 15.66 5.65 26.91
N ASN A 288 16.80 5.52 26.23
CA ASN A 288 17.33 6.51 25.31
C ASN A 288 16.99 6.23 23.84
N ILE A 289 16.34 5.09 23.55
CA ILE A 289 16.08 4.63 22.18
C ILE A 289 14.58 4.45 21.95
N TYR A 290 14.11 5.03 20.85
CA TYR A 290 12.77 4.87 20.31
C TYR A 290 12.81 4.11 18.98
N VAL A 291 11.70 3.47 18.62
CA VAL A 291 11.50 2.72 17.38
C VAL A 291 10.33 3.31 16.59
N ALA A 292 10.39 3.36 15.26
CA ALA A 292 9.23 3.74 14.44
C ALA A 292 9.24 3.14 13.03
N GLY A 293 8.06 2.84 12.49
CA GLY A 293 7.88 2.33 11.13
C GLY A 293 8.02 0.81 11.06
N ASP A 294 8.27 0.27 9.87
CA ASP A 294 8.22 -1.17 9.60
C ASP A 294 9.18 -2.02 10.46
N VAL A 295 10.17 -1.42 11.12
CA VAL A 295 11.02 -2.12 12.08
C VAL A 295 10.27 -2.52 13.37
N ASP A 296 9.18 -1.84 13.69
CA ASP A 296 8.28 -2.11 14.83
C ASP A 296 7.11 -3.06 14.47
N GLY A 297 6.83 -3.19 13.18
CA GLY A 297 5.75 -4.01 12.65
C GLY A 297 5.44 -3.64 11.21
N ILE A 298 5.34 -4.64 10.32
CA ILE A 298 5.10 -4.39 8.89
C ILE A 298 3.69 -3.88 8.65
N GLU A 299 3.55 -2.61 8.29
CA GLU A 299 2.27 -1.91 8.09
C GLU A 299 2.29 -1.03 6.82
N GLU A 300 1.34 -0.10 6.71
CA GLU A 300 1.27 0.89 5.63
C GLU A 300 2.05 2.15 6.01
N ALA A 301 2.48 2.93 5.00
CA ALA A 301 3.25 4.16 5.21
C ALA A 301 2.56 5.16 6.15
N THR A 302 1.22 5.21 6.13
CA THR A 302 0.40 6.03 7.02
C THR A 302 0.64 5.71 8.49
N ALA A 303 0.71 4.42 8.84
CA ALA A 303 1.04 3.99 10.19
C ALA A 303 2.49 4.38 10.54
N ALA A 304 3.43 4.11 9.64
CA ALA A 304 4.85 4.44 9.84
C ALA A 304 5.07 5.95 10.12
N MET A 305 4.38 6.84 9.40
CA MET A 305 4.44 8.28 9.65
C MET A 305 3.92 8.64 11.05
N LEU A 306 2.76 8.10 11.46
CA LEU A 306 2.19 8.34 12.79
C LEU A 306 3.09 7.81 13.91
N GLU A 307 3.69 6.64 13.73
CA GLU A 307 4.66 6.11 14.68
C GLU A 307 5.89 7.00 14.80
N GLY A 308 6.38 7.51 13.67
CA GLY A 308 7.45 8.51 13.62
C GLY A 308 7.09 9.76 14.43
N GLU A 309 5.89 10.30 14.22
CA GLU A 309 5.41 11.46 14.99
C GLU A 309 5.31 11.16 16.48
N ILE A 310 4.77 10.00 16.87
CA ILE A 310 4.67 9.59 18.29
C ILE A 310 6.07 9.45 18.90
N ALA A 311 7.01 8.78 18.21
CA ALA A 311 8.38 8.61 18.67
C ALA A 311 9.10 9.96 18.82
N GLY A 312 8.99 10.83 17.81
CA GLY A 312 9.58 12.18 17.83
C GLY A 312 9.04 13.03 18.97
N LEU A 313 7.71 13.10 19.13
CA LEU A 313 7.08 13.86 20.22
C LEU A 313 7.46 13.32 21.60
N ASN A 314 7.58 12.00 21.77
CA ASN A 314 7.98 11.41 23.04
C ASN A 314 9.48 11.62 23.34
N ALA A 315 10.34 11.59 22.32
CA ALA A 315 11.74 11.97 22.48
C ALA A 315 11.86 13.43 22.93
N VAL A 316 11.11 14.35 22.30
CA VAL A 316 11.05 15.77 22.71
C VAL A 316 10.55 15.90 24.15
N PHE A 317 9.45 15.25 24.48
CA PHE A 317 8.88 15.30 25.83
C PHE A 317 9.89 14.79 26.87
N SER A 318 10.64 13.75 26.55
CA SER A 318 11.63 13.18 27.46
C SER A 318 12.76 14.15 27.81
N ILE A 319 13.14 15.03 26.87
CA ILE A 319 14.20 16.04 27.01
C ILE A 319 13.66 17.32 27.66
N THR A 320 12.53 17.83 27.15
CA THR A 320 12.01 19.17 27.51
C THR A 320 11.06 19.16 28.70
N LYS A 321 10.45 18.00 29.02
CA LYS A 321 9.34 17.85 29.98
C LYS A 321 8.14 18.76 29.71
N ASN A 322 7.95 19.19 28.45
CA ASN A 322 6.84 20.07 28.08
C ASN A 322 5.50 19.31 28.03
N ASN A 323 4.68 19.48 29.06
CA ASN A 323 3.36 18.83 29.17
C ASN A 323 2.36 19.24 28.08
N ALA A 324 2.58 20.32 27.33
CA ALA A 324 1.72 20.71 26.21
C ALA A 324 1.70 19.65 25.09
N LEU A 325 2.74 18.81 25.01
CA LEU A 325 2.86 17.74 24.01
C LEU A 325 1.92 16.56 24.27
N ASN A 326 1.46 16.37 25.51
CA ASN A 326 0.62 15.24 25.88
C ASN A 326 -0.67 15.16 25.05
N LYS A 327 -1.25 16.32 24.70
CA LYS A 327 -2.45 16.38 23.84
C LYS A 327 -2.13 15.87 22.43
N LYS A 328 -1.08 16.40 21.79
CA LYS A 328 -0.67 16.00 20.43
C LYS A 328 -0.28 14.51 20.39
N ILE A 329 0.45 14.01 21.39
CA ILE A 329 0.81 12.58 21.50
C ILE A 329 -0.46 11.71 21.57
N LYS A 330 -1.43 12.11 22.41
CA LYS A 330 -2.68 11.37 22.55
C LYS A 330 -3.48 11.32 21.25
N GLU A 331 -3.61 12.46 20.56
CA GLU A 331 -4.29 12.54 19.25
C GLU A 331 -3.64 11.61 18.22
N LYS A 332 -2.31 11.58 18.13
CA LYS A 332 -1.61 10.69 17.18
C LYS A 332 -1.76 9.22 17.51
N LYS A 333 -1.76 8.85 18.80
CA LYS A 333 -2.08 7.49 19.23
C LYS A 333 -3.51 7.09 18.86
N GLU A 334 -4.48 7.99 19.02
CA GLU A 334 -5.87 7.76 18.66
C GLU A 334 -6.03 7.56 17.14
N SER A 335 -5.39 8.39 16.32
CA SER A 335 -5.33 8.20 14.86
C SER A 335 -4.76 6.84 14.47
N LEU A 336 -3.60 6.47 15.03
CA LEU A 336 -2.96 5.18 14.75
C LEU A 336 -3.85 3.99 15.15
N ASN A 337 -4.52 4.09 16.31
CA ASN A 337 -5.46 3.07 16.75
C ASN A 337 -6.69 2.99 15.85
N SER A 338 -7.19 4.12 15.33
CA SER A 338 -8.30 4.15 14.38
C SER A 338 -7.96 3.46 13.06
N LEU A 339 -6.75 3.69 12.52
CA LEU A 339 -6.27 2.97 11.33
C LEU A 339 -6.22 1.46 11.54
N ARG A 340 -5.81 1.02 12.75
CA ARG A 340 -5.69 -0.40 13.10
C ARG A 340 -7.03 -1.05 13.45
N ALA A 341 -8.06 -0.29 13.81
CA ALA A 341 -9.31 -0.81 14.39
C ALA A 341 -10.05 -1.78 13.46
N GLY A 342 -9.97 -1.57 12.14
CA GLY A 342 -10.62 -2.42 11.15
C GLY A 342 -9.98 -3.80 10.95
N PRO A 343 -10.63 -4.68 10.16
CA PRO A 343 -10.19 -6.08 9.97
C PRO A 343 -8.79 -6.20 9.37
N THR A 344 -8.39 -5.25 8.53
CA THR A 344 -7.05 -5.21 7.93
C THR A 344 -5.94 -4.98 8.98
N GLY A 345 -6.25 -4.37 10.13
CA GLY A 345 -5.33 -4.19 11.25
C GLY A 345 -5.38 -5.31 12.30
N GLU A 346 -6.19 -6.36 12.12
CA GLU A 346 -6.33 -7.45 13.10
C GLU A 346 -4.99 -8.16 13.34
N LYS A 347 -4.23 -8.41 12.27
CA LYS A 347 -2.91 -9.04 12.35
C LYS A 347 -1.99 -8.25 13.28
N ILE A 348 -1.91 -6.93 13.10
CA ILE A 348 -1.10 -6.05 13.92
C ILE A 348 -1.55 -6.07 15.38
N ARG A 349 -2.85 -5.94 15.63
CA ARG A 349 -3.38 -5.97 17.02
C ARG A 349 -3.09 -7.30 17.71
N LYS A 350 -3.15 -8.45 17.02
CA LYS A 350 -2.69 -9.74 17.57
C LYS A 350 -1.20 -9.73 17.91
N GLY A 351 -0.38 -9.11 17.07
CA GLY A 351 1.04 -8.91 17.33
C GLY A 351 1.29 -8.05 18.58
N LEU A 352 0.58 -6.92 18.71
CA LEU A 352 0.66 -6.02 19.85
C LEU A 352 0.17 -6.68 21.15
N LEU A 353 -0.86 -7.54 21.11
CA LEU A 353 -1.24 -8.37 22.26
C LEU A 353 -0.08 -9.27 22.74
N LYS A 354 0.68 -9.87 21.81
CA LYS A 354 1.87 -10.68 22.14
C LYS A 354 3.03 -9.84 22.69
N MET A 355 2.97 -8.51 22.57
CA MET A 355 3.85 -7.55 23.24
C MET A 355 3.27 -6.99 24.55
N ASN A 356 2.14 -7.51 25.04
CA ASN A 356 1.44 -7.08 26.25
C ASN A 356 0.78 -5.69 26.17
N PHE A 357 0.40 -5.23 24.98
CA PHE A 357 -0.44 -4.04 24.85
C PHE A 357 -1.90 -4.35 25.11
N ASP A 358 -2.63 -3.42 25.74
CA ASP A 358 -4.08 -3.50 25.86
C ASP A 358 -4.75 -3.03 24.56
N VAL A 359 -4.90 -3.95 23.62
CA VAL A 359 -5.57 -3.71 22.32
C VAL A 359 -6.74 -4.65 22.13
N LYS A 360 -7.87 -4.12 21.63
CA LYS A 360 -9.04 -4.94 21.35
C LYS A 360 -8.84 -5.76 20.06
N VAL A 361 -8.95 -7.08 20.17
CA VAL A 361 -9.00 -7.99 19.03
C VAL A 361 -10.41 -8.56 18.93
N GLU A 362 -11.27 -7.89 18.17
CA GLU A 362 -12.55 -8.47 17.77
C GLU A 362 -12.31 -9.40 16.58
N HIS A 363 -12.66 -10.67 16.74
CA HIS A 363 -12.69 -11.61 15.63
C HIS A 363 -13.96 -11.38 14.81
N GLN A 364 -13.79 -11.10 13.51
CA GLN A 364 -14.92 -11.16 12.58
C GLN A 364 -15.27 -12.63 12.28
N ASN A 365 -15.93 -13.28 13.26
CA ASN A 365 -16.24 -14.72 13.21
C ASN A 365 -17.26 -15.10 12.12
N ASN A 366 -17.92 -14.15 11.45
CA ASN A 366 -18.91 -14.42 10.41
C ASN A 366 -18.67 -13.53 9.18
N THR A 367 -17.64 -13.84 8.40
CA THR A 367 -17.53 -13.27 7.06
C THR A 367 -18.54 -13.98 6.15
N LYS A 368 -19.48 -13.23 5.55
CA LYS A 368 -20.43 -13.71 4.51
C LYS A 368 -19.71 -14.56 3.45
N ILE A 369 -20.34 -15.65 2.97
CA ILE A 369 -19.77 -16.58 1.97
C ILE A 369 -19.29 -15.83 0.73
N GLU A 370 -20.03 -14.80 0.33
CA GLU A 370 -19.79 -13.94 -0.83
C GLU A 370 -18.48 -13.15 -0.70
N ILE A 371 -18.16 -12.68 0.51
CA ILE A 371 -16.89 -12.00 0.78
C ILE A 371 -15.75 -13.04 0.76
N ASN A 372 -16.00 -14.30 1.12
CA ASN A 372 -14.98 -15.36 0.96
C ASN A 372 -14.66 -15.63 -0.51
N ILE A 373 -15.66 -15.57 -1.41
CA ILE A 373 -15.42 -15.66 -2.86
C ILE A 373 -14.55 -14.50 -3.34
N LEU A 374 -14.83 -13.28 -2.89
CA LEU A 374 -14.00 -12.12 -3.19
C LEU A 374 -12.56 -12.29 -2.66
N LYS A 375 -12.41 -12.76 -1.42
CA LYS A 375 -11.10 -13.06 -0.80
C LYS A 375 -10.33 -14.15 -1.53
N LYS A 376 -11.00 -15.07 -2.20
CA LYS A 376 -10.35 -16.15 -2.96
C LYS A 376 -9.99 -15.74 -4.39
N THR A 377 -10.83 -14.96 -5.04
CA THR A 377 -10.75 -14.75 -6.50
C THR A 377 -10.40 -13.32 -6.91
N GLY A 378 -10.55 -12.35 -6.00
CA GLY A 378 -10.52 -10.93 -6.30
C GLY A 378 -11.72 -10.45 -7.13
N VAL A 379 -12.74 -11.28 -7.34
CA VAL A 379 -13.94 -10.95 -8.13
C VAL A 379 -15.16 -10.95 -7.22
N ALA A 380 -15.88 -9.84 -7.20
CA ALA A 380 -17.08 -9.70 -6.40
C ALA A 380 -18.24 -10.57 -6.93
N SER A 381 -18.98 -11.23 -6.03
CA SER A 381 -20.16 -12.01 -6.38
C SER A 381 -21.36 -11.09 -6.70
N LYS A 382 -22.37 -11.60 -7.39
CA LYS A 382 -23.56 -10.81 -7.77
C LYS A 382 -24.31 -10.29 -6.55
N GLU A 383 -24.34 -11.07 -5.48
CA GLU A 383 -25.04 -10.77 -4.24
C GLU A 383 -24.46 -9.52 -3.56
N ILE A 384 -23.14 -9.46 -3.35
CA ILE A 384 -22.51 -8.27 -2.72
C ILE A 384 -22.52 -7.05 -3.64
N ILE A 385 -22.55 -7.25 -4.96
CA ILE A 385 -22.75 -6.16 -5.91
C ILE A 385 -24.14 -5.57 -5.73
N ASN A 386 -25.18 -6.41 -5.69
CA ASN A 386 -26.57 -6.00 -5.57
C ASN A 386 -26.85 -5.19 -4.29
N GLU A 387 -26.15 -5.49 -3.18
CA GLU A 387 -26.22 -4.71 -1.93
C GLU A 387 -25.78 -3.24 -2.07
N LYS A 388 -25.06 -2.90 -3.15
CA LYS A 388 -24.53 -1.55 -3.40
C LYS A 388 -25.28 -0.80 -4.51
N LEU A 389 -26.20 -1.44 -5.21
CA LEU A 389 -26.82 -0.84 -6.38
C LEU A 389 -27.93 0.15 -6.02
N PRO A 390 -28.07 1.26 -6.77
CA PRO A 390 -29.27 2.08 -6.71
C PRO A 390 -30.49 1.29 -7.20
N SER A 391 -31.68 1.73 -6.79
CA SER A 391 -32.93 1.17 -7.33
C SER A 391 -33.04 1.40 -8.84
N GLU A 392 -33.81 0.55 -9.51
CA GLU A 392 -34.10 0.70 -10.95
C GLU A 392 -34.77 2.05 -11.26
N GLU A 393 -35.69 2.49 -10.41
CA GLU A 393 -36.32 3.81 -10.52
C GLU A 393 -35.26 4.92 -10.48
N ARG A 394 -34.29 4.82 -9.56
CA ARG A 394 -33.22 5.81 -9.46
C ARG A 394 -32.33 5.79 -10.70
N LEU A 395 -31.94 4.63 -11.21
CA LEU A 395 -31.12 4.55 -12.44
C LEU A 395 -31.82 5.17 -13.65
N ASN A 396 -33.15 5.13 -13.68
CA ASN A 396 -33.93 5.75 -14.74
C ASN A 396 -33.94 7.28 -14.70
N LYS A 397 -33.73 7.90 -13.52
CA LYS A 397 -33.71 9.36 -13.34
C LYS A 397 -32.42 10.02 -13.86
N GLY A 398 -31.34 9.27 -14.03
CA GLY A 398 -30.07 9.79 -14.53
C GLY A 398 -28.85 9.13 -13.91
N PRO A 399 -27.63 9.66 -14.15
CA PRO A 399 -26.39 9.02 -13.74
C PRO A 399 -26.29 8.84 -12.22
N ALA A 400 -25.67 7.73 -11.81
CA ALA A 400 -25.41 7.41 -10.41
C ALA A 400 -24.00 6.84 -10.23
N ALA A 401 -23.33 7.24 -9.15
CA ALA A 401 -22.01 6.72 -8.80
C ALA A 401 -22.16 5.43 -7.98
N ILE A 402 -21.62 4.33 -8.48
CA ILE A 402 -21.65 3.00 -7.88
C ILE A 402 -20.27 2.69 -7.30
N PHE A 403 -20.25 2.36 -6.01
CA PHE A 403 -19.03 2.13 -5.24
C PHE A 403 -18.87 0.63 -5.00
N GLU A 404 -17.85 0.04 -5.60
CA GLU A 404 -17.49 -1.38 -5.47
C GLU A 404 -16.38 -1.60 -4.43
N CYS A 405 -16.45 -0.86 -3.33
CA CYS A 405 -15.66 -1.12 -2.14
C CYS A 405 -16.45 -2.08 -1.24
N PHE A 406 -15.98 -3.32 -1.09
CA PHE A 406 -16.68 -4.39 -0.37
C PHE A 406 -15.98 -4.83 0.92
N GLN A 407 -14.79 -4.29 1.18
CA GLN A 407 -13.99 -4.59 2.36
C GLN A 407 -13.89 -3.34 3.25
N LYS A 408 -13.92 -3.57 4.56
CA LYS A 408 -13.55 -2.55 5.54
C LYS A 408 -12.04 -2.29 5.48
N ILE A 409 -11.65 -1.13 4.96
CA ILE A 409 -10.27 -0.66 4.83
C ILE A 409 -10.22 0.79 5.35
N PRO A 410 -9.13 1.22 6.03
CA PRO A 410 -9.06 2.55 6.62
C PRO A 410 -8.87 3.62 5.54
N CYS A 411 -9.96 4.13 4.96
CA CYS A 411 -9.89 5.00 3.79
C CYS A 411 -11.15 5.86 3.61
N ASN A 412 -11.03 7.19 3.64
CA ASN A 412 -12.17 8.11 3.46
C ASN A 412 -12.10 9.19 2.34
N PRO A 413 -11.18 9.20 1.35
CA PRO A 413 -11.15 10.25 0.31
C PRO A 413 -12.47 10.45 -0.43
N CYS A 414 -13.26 9.39 -0.63
CA CYS A 414 -14.52 9.49 -1.35
C CYS A 414 -15.57 10.35 -0.63
N VAL A 415 -15.57 10.37 0.72
CA VAL A 415 -16.44 11.21 1.54
C VAL A 415 -16.12 12.69 1.29
N HIS A 416 -14.83 13.04 1.41
CA HIS A 416 -14.34 14.42 1.26
C HIS A 416 -14.43 14.95 -0.17
N SER A 417 -14.40 14.06 -1.17
CA SER A 417 -14.48 14.45 -2.58
C SER A 417 -15.88 14.84 -3.05
N CYS A 418 -16.94 14.47 -2.32
CA CYS A 418 -18.31 14.62 -2.80
C CYS A 418 -18.87 16.02 -2.51
N PRO A 419 -19.07 16.89 -3.53
CA PRO A 419 -19.56 18.25 -3.28
C PRO A 419 -21.05 18.32 -2.94
N TYR A 420 -21.78 17.22 -3.08
CA TYR A 420 -23.23 17.14 -2.83
C TYR A 420 -23.57 16.46 -1.50
N GLY A 421 -22.56 16.03 -0.72
CA GLY A 421 -22.79 15.28 0.53
C GLY A 421 -23.52 13.95 0.32
N ALA A 422 -23.41 13.36 -0.88
CA ALA A 422 -24.08 12.11 -1.22
C ALA A 422 -23.37 10.86 -0.68
N VAL A 423 -22.10 10.96 -0.30
CA VAL A 423 -21.39 9.86 0.37
C VAL A 423 -21.54 10.08 1.87
N ILE A 424 -22.18 9.15 2.57
CA ILE A 424 -22.45 9.32 4.01
C ILE A 424 -21.13 9.39 4.78
N PRO A 425 -20.95 10.38 5.69
CA PRO A 425 -19.76 10.47 6.54
C PRO A 425 -19.56 9.20 7.37
N PHE A 426 -18.31 8.78 7.48
CA PHE A 426 -17.96 7.54 8.19
C PHE A 426 -17.93 7.78 9.69
N LYS A 427 -18.40 6.81 10.48
CA LYS A 427 -18.24 6.84 11.94
C LYS A 427 -16.87 6.29 12.33
N ASP A 428 -16.44 5.25 11.63
CA ASP A 428 -15.11 4.67 11.69
C ASP A 428 -14.48 4.79 10.29
N ILE A 429 -13.22 5.19 10.20
CA ILE A 429 -12.50 5.29 8.92
C ILE A 429 -12.48 3.96 8.13
N ASN A 430 -12.69 2.84 8.81
CA ASN A 430 -12.78 1.50 8.24
C ASN A 430 -14.18 1.16 7.69
N ASP A 431 -15.16 2.05 7.82
CA ASP A 431 -16.52 1.82 7.31
C ASP A 431 -16.54 1.70 5.78
N ILE A 432 -17.46 0.85 5.29
CA ILE A 432 -17.66 0.70 3.85
C ILE A 432 -18.49 1.89 3.35
N PRO A 433 -18.09 2.58 2.27
CA PRO A 433 -18.86 3.70 1.74
C PRO A 433 -20.31 3.32 1.41
N TYR A 434 -21.21 4.24 1.73
CA TYR A 434 -22.61 4.21 1.35
C TYR A 434 -22.97 5.49 0.61
N VAL A 435 -23.70 5.35 -0.49
CA VAL A 435 -24.15 6.47 -1.32
C VAL A 435 -25.63 6.70 -1.09
N ASP A 436 -25.96 7.89 -0.62
CA ASP A 436 -27.30 8.45 -0.67
C ASP A 436 -27.62 8.84 -2.11
N TYR A 437 -28.37 7.97 -2.78
CA TYR A 437 -28.66 8.13 -4.20
C TYR A 437 -29.63 9.27 -4.52
N ASP A 438 -30.38 9.78 -3.54
CA ASP A 438 -31.25 10.93 -3.73
C ASP A 438 -30.43 12.23 -3.87
N LYS A 439 -29.23 12.27 -3.26
CA LYS A 439 -28.28 13.39 -3.39
C LYS A 439 -27.24 13.19 -4.49
N CYS A 440 -26.94 11.95 -4.86
CA CYS A 440 -25.93 11.67 -5.87
C CYS A 440 -26.41 12.14 -7.25
N VAL A 441 -25.69 13.05 -7.90
CA VAL A 441 -26.00 13.49 -9.27
C VAL A 441 -25.12 12.82 -10.35
N GLY A 442 -24.22 11.91 -9.95
CA GLY A 442 -23.35 11.19 -10.90
C GLY A 442 -22.30 12.08 -11.57
N CYS A 443 -21.76 13.09 -10.89
CA CYS A 443 -20.77 14.01 -11.47
C CYS A 443 -19.41 13.36 -11.82
N GLY A 444 -19.07 12.24 -11.17
CA GLY A 444 -17.84 11.48 -11.43
C GLY A 444 -16.57 11.98 -10.72
N ILE A 445 -16.65 13.03 -9.89
CA ILE A 445 -15.49 13.57 -9.14
C ILE A 445 -14.85 12.50 -8.24
N CYS A 446 -15.68 11.69 -7.59
CA CYS A 446 -15.21 10.61 -6.71
C CYS A 446 -14.41 9.53 -7.45
N ILE A 447 -14.58 9.36 -8.77
CA ILE A 447 -13.87 8.33 -9.56
C ILE A 447 -12.37 8.56 -9.47
N SER A 448 -11.90 9.76 -9.83
CA SER A 448 -10.48 10.09 -9.81
C SER A 448 -9.95 10.38 -8.42
N SER A 449 -10.77 10.39 -7.37
CA SER A 449 -10.32 10.54 -5.97
C SER A 449 -10.13 9.20 -5.26
N CYS A 450 -10.63 8.10 -5.82
CA CYS A 450 -10.61 6.80 -5.16
C CYS A 450 -9.24 6.10 -5.28
N PRO A 451 -8.50 5.87 -4.17
CA PRO A 451 -7.21 5.17 -4.24
C PRO A 451 -7.33 3.73 -4.78
N GLY A 452 -8.46 3.07 -4.46
CA GLY A 452 -8.76 1.70 -4.90
C GLY A 452 -9.29 1.58 -6.33
N LEU A 453 -9.50 2.68 -7.06
CA LEU A 453 -10.13 2.71 -8.39
C LEU A 453 -11.46 1.93 -8.47
N ALA A 454 -12.26 1.98 -7.41
CA ALA A 454 -13.43 1.12 -7.21
C ALA A 454 -14.77 1.86 -7.42
N ILE A 455 -14.76 3.01 -8.08
CA ILE A 455 -15.95 3.85 -8.27
C ILE A 455 -16.23 4.03 -9.76
N PHE A 456 -17.49 3.87 -10.14
CA PHE A 456 -17.97 3.97 -11.52
C PHE A 456 -19.21 4.83 -11.57
N VAL A 457 -19.38 5.66 -12.61
CA VAL A 457 -20.65 6.35 -12.84
C VAL A 457 -21.39 5.67 -13.97
N VAL A 458 -22.62 5.25 -13.71
CA VAL A 458 -23.50 4.59 -14.67
C VAL A 458 -24.62 5.53 -15.07
N ASN A 459 -24.74 5.83 -16.35
CA ASN A 459 -25.92 6.45 -16.94
C ASN A 459 -26.64 5.40 -17.79
N LYS A 460 -27.70 4.81 -17.24
CA LYS A 460 -28.42 3.70 -17.87
C LYS A 460 -29.12 4.12 -19.16
N ASN A 461 -29.71 5.31 -19.18
CA ASN A 461 -30.55 5.80 -20.29
C ASN A 461 -29.84 6.94 -21.04
N TYR A 462 -28.61 6.70 -21.50
CA TYR A 462 -27.90 7.69 -22.31
C TYR A 462 -28.60 7.90 -23.66
N THR A 463 -28.92 6.80 -24.33
CA THR A 463 -29.86 6.80 -25.47
C THR A 463 -30.96 5.76 -25.22
N LYS A 464 -31.82 5.54 -26.23
CA LYS A 464 -32.82 4.45 -26.19
C LYS A 464 -32.16 3.07 -26.02
N ASN A 465 -31.02 2.84 -26.68
CA ASN A 465 -30.38 1.53 -26.80
C ASN A 465 -29.00 1.43 -26.12
N THR A 466 -28.44 2.55 -25.65
CA THR A 466 -27.10 2.59 -25.07
C THR A 466 -27.07 3.21 -23.68
N SER A 467 -26.07 2.81 -22.92
CA SER A 467 -25.70 3.36 -21.62
C SER A 467 -24.29 3.94 -21.68
N THR A 468 -23.93 4.75 -20.70
CA THR A 468 -22.53 5.17 -20.54
C THR A 468 -21.98 4.78 -19.18
N ILE A 469 -20.72 4.36 -19.15
CA ILE A 469 -19.99 4.06 -17.92
C ILE A 469 -18.77 4.96 -17.86
N SER A 470 -18.64 5.74 -16.79
CA SER A 470 -17.40 6.44 -16.46
C SER A 470 -16.58 5.61 -15.48
N LEU A 471 -15.31 5.38 -15.80
CA LEU A 471 -14.39 4.52 -15.04
C LEU A 471 -13.00 5.15 -14.92
N PRO A 472 -12.23 4.80 -13.88
CA PRO A 472 -10.85 5.25 -13.74
C PRO A 472 -9.91 4.48 -14.68
N TYR A 473 -8.91 5.16 -15.22
CA TYR A 473 -7.91 4.58 -16.12
C TYR A 473 -6.54 5.22 -15.86
N GLU A 474 -5.53 4.39 -15.63
CA GLU A 474 -4.16 4.84 -15.32
C GLU A 474 -3.12 4.19 -16.26
N PHE A 475 -3.50 3.90 -17.51
CA PHE A 475 -2.64 3.21 -18.48
C PHE A 475 -2.29 4.12 -19.66
N LEU A 476 -1.24 3.74 -20.38
CA LEU A 476 -0.88 4.30 -21.68
C LEU A 476 -0.97 3.21 -22.77
N PRO A 477 -1.32 3.56 -24.02
CA PRO A 477 -1.84 4.87 -24.42
C PRO A 477 -3.20 5.17 -23.80
N LYS A 478 -3.50 6.47 -23.62
CA LYS A 478 -4.85 6.93 -23.27
C LYS A 478 -5.68 6.90 -24.54
N PRO A 479 -6.92 6.38 -24.50
CA PRO A 479 -7.76 6.43 -25.69
C PRO A 479 -8.26 7.87 -25.89
N GLU A 480 -8.68 8.17 -27.12
CA GLU A 480 -9.24 9.45 -27.53
C GLU A 480 -10.76 9.35 -27.72
N PRO A 481 -11.49 10.48 -27.65
CA PRO A 481 -12.90 10.50 -28.03
C PRO A 481 -13.11 9.93 -29.44
N ASN A 482 -14.11 9.07 -29.58
CA ASN A 482 -14.47 8.24 -30.74
C ASN A 482 -13.69 6.95 -30.94
N ASP A 483 -12.66 6.66 -30.14
CA ASP A 483 -12.00 5.36 -30.19
C ASP A 483 -12.95 4.21 -29.89
N THR A 484 -12.72 3.08 -30.54
CA THR A 484 -13.41 1.82 -30.26
C THR A 484 -12.52 0.94 -29.38
N VAL A 485 -13.02 0.62 -28.18
CA VAL A 485 -12.29 -0.18 -27.18
C VAL A 485 -12.99 -1.50 -26.89
N ASP A 486 -12.23 -2.49 -26.42
CA ASP A 486 -12.83 -3.67 -25.79
C ASP A 486 -13.29 -3.30 -24.39
N VAL A 487 -14.55 -3.59 -24.06
CA VAL A 487 -15.10 -3.37 -22.72
C VAL A 487 -15.03 -4.68 -21.96
N LEU A 488 -14.54 -4.61 -20.73
CA LEU A 488 -14.27 -5.78 -19.89
C LEU A 488 -15.18 -5.80 -18.66
N ASN A 489 -15.52 -7.01 -18.21
CA ASN A 489 -16.23 -7.24 -16.95
C ASN A 489 -15.26 -7.33 -15.75
N ARG A 490 -15.79 -7.71 -14.57
CA ARG A 490 -15.01 -7.83 -13.32
C ARG A 490 -13.94 -8.92 -13.33
N LYS A 491 -14.04 -9.86 -14.26
CA LYS A 491 -13.04 -10.93 -14.48
C LYS A 491 -12.03 -10.57 -15.56
N GLY A 492 -12.18 -9.41 -16.20
CA GLY A 492 -11.38 -8.99 -17.35
C GLY A 492 -11.79 -9.67 -18.66
N GLU A 493 -12.95 -10.30 -18.70
CA GLU A 493 -13.48 -10.92 -19.93
C GLU A 493 -14.13 -9.83 -20.79
N LYS A 494 -13.88 -9.88 -22.10
CA LYS A 494 -14.50 -8.98 -23.07
C LYS A 494 -15.99 -9.30 -23.20
N ILE A 495 -16.83 -8.28 -22.99
CA ILE A 495 -18.29 -8.41 -23.09
C ILE A 495 -18.89 -7.71 -24.30
N CYS A 496 -18.29 -6.59 -24.73
CA CYS A 496 -18.72 -5.86 -25.93
C CYS A 496 -17.60 -4.96 -26.47
N LYS A 497 -17.87 -4.32 -27.61
CA LYS A 497 -17.15 -3.14 -28.07
C LYS A 497 -17.84 -1.89 -27.52
N GLY A 498 -17.07 -0.92 -27.08
CA GLY A 498 -17.56 0.37 -26.61
C GLY A 498 -16.91 1.53 -27.35
N LYS A 499 -17.61 2.65 -27.43
CA LYS A 499 -17.11 3.90 -28.03
C LYS A 499 -16.72 4.88 -26.94
N ILE A 500 -15.51 5.41 -26.97
CA ILE A 500 -15.11 6.47 -26.03
C ILE A 500 -15.85 7.74 -26.38
N ILE A 501 -16.57 8.31 -25.41
CA ILE A 501 -17.32 9.57 -25.61
C ILE A 501 -16.69 10.75 -24.86
N ARG A 502 -15.92 10.47 -23.80
CA ARG A 502 -15.26 11.53 -23.01
C ARG A 502 -14.03 11.01 -22.29
N VAL A 503 -13.01 11.85 -22.25
CA VAL A 503 -11.76 11.60 -21.53
C VAL A 503 -11.47 12.84 -20.68
N LEU A 504 -11.41 12.67 -19.35
CA LEU A 504 -11.04 13.73 -18.42
C LEU A 504 -9.66 13.42 -17.84
N ASP A 505 -8.69 14.29 -18.12
CA ASP A 505 -7.28 14.06 -17.81
C ASP A 505 -6.57 15.36 -17.38
N GLY A 506 -7.22 16.15 -16.51
CA GLY A 506 -6.66 17.39 -16.01
C GLY A 506 -5.87 17.21 -14.71
N LYS A 507 -5.28 18.30 -14.20
CA LYS A 507 -4.62 18.31 -12.88
C LYS A 507 -5.50 17.77 -11.75
N LYS A 508 -6.82 18.00 -11.82
CA LYS A 508 -7.80 17.51 -10.82
C LYS A 508 -7.93 15.99 -10.80
N GLN A 509 -7.54 15.29 -11.87
CA GLN A 509 -7.57 13.85 -11.95
C GLN A 509 -6.30 13.19 -11.37
N ASP A 510 -5.22 13.96 -11.17
CA ASP A 510 -3.96 13.52 -10.56
C ASP A 510 -3.48 12.15 -11.10
N HIS A 511 -3.20 12.12 -12.40
CA HIS A 511 -2.75 10.93 -13.14
C HIS A 511 -3.75 9.74 -13.16
N THR A 512 -4.97 9.93 -12.66
CA THR A 512 -6.08 8.96 -12.78
C THR A 512 -7.14 9.48 -13.74
N THR A 513 -6.91 9.27 -15.04
CA THR A 513 -7.84 9.66 -16.11
C THR A 513 -9.23 9.07 -15.87
N VAL A 514 -10.29 9.83 -16.11
CA VAL A 514 -11.67 9.33 -16.09
C VAL A 514 -12.16 9.19 -17.52
N ILE A 515 -12.46 7.95 -17.90
CA ILE A 515 -12.94 7.63 -19.25
C ILE A 515 -14.42 7.33 -19.19
N THR A 516 -15.21 7.99 -20.04
CA THR A 516 -16.61 7.65 -20.27
C THR A 516 -16.73 6.88 -21.58
N VAL A 517 -17.25 5.66 -21.50
CA VAL A 517 -17.49 4.77 -22.65
C VAL A 517 -18.99 4.55 -22.84
N GLU A 518 -19.46 4.70 -24.08
CA GLU A 518 -20.80 4.31 -24.52
C GLU A 518 -20.81 2.82 -24.88
N ILE A 519 -21.82 2.11 -24.37
CA ILE A 519 -21.97 0.65 -24.49
C ILE A 519 -23.43 0.25 -24.70
N PRO A 520 -23.71 -0.96 -25.23
CA PRO A 520 -25.07 -1.50 -25.26
C PRO A 520 -25.68 -1.56 -23.85
N LYS A 521 -26.98 -1.26 -23.77
CA LYS A 521 -27.68 -1.03 -22.51
C LYS A 521 -27.66 -2.24 -21.57
N GLU A 522 -27.68 -3.46 -22.10
CA GLU A 522 -27.65 -4.70 -21.33
C GLU A 522 -26.37 -4.86 -20.49
N PHE A 523 -25.25 -4.23 -20.87
CA PHE A 523 -23.96 -4.38 -20.20
C PHE A 523 -23.67 -3.32 -19.11
N HIS A 524 -24.58 -2.38 -18.85
CA HIS A 524 -24.35 -1.24 -17.94
C HIS A 524 -23.94 -1.64 -16.51
N MET A 525 -24.40 -2.81 -16.03
CA MET A 525 -24.05 -3.33 -14.70
C MET A 525 -22.83 -4.26 -14.69
N GLU A 526 -22.37 -4.68 -15.86
CA GLU A 526 -21.29 -5.63 -16.03
C GLU A 526 -19.95 -4.96 -16.40
N ALA A 527 -19.98 -3.92 -17.23
CA ALA A 527 -18.80 -3.18 -17.69
C ALA A 527 -18.05 -2.52 -16.52
N ARG A 528 -16.76 -2.85 -16.34
CA ARG A 528 -15.94 -2.35 -15.22
C ARG A 528 -14.50 -1.99 -15.58
N ASN A 529 -14.08 -2.25 -16.81
CA ASN A 529 -12.80 -1.81 -17.34
C ASN A 529 -12.83 -1.76 -18.87
N ILE A 530 -11.76 -1.26 -19.47
CA ILE A 530 -11.56 -1.28 -20.92
C ILE A 530 -10.15 -1.80 -21.26
N LYS A 531 -9.99 -2.28 -22.48
CA LYS A 531 -8.71 -2.53 -23.11
C LYS A 531 -8.63 -1.73 -24.40
N VAL A 532 -7.65 -0.84 -24.47
CA VAL A 532 -7.31 -0.07 -25.67
C VAL A 532 -6.48 -0.99 -26.56
N ALA A 533 -6.80 -1.06 -27.84
CA ALA A 533 -5.97 -1.78 -28.80
C ALA A 533 -4.63 -1.06 -28.89
N ILE A 534 -3.53 -1.78 -28.65
CA ILE A 534 -2.20 -1.24 -28.90
C ILE A 534 -1.99 -1.38 -30.41
N SER A 535 -1.98 -0.24 -31.10
CA SER A 535 -1.68 -0.13 -32.53
C SER A 535 -0.23 -0.49 -32.83
#